data_AF-A0A846DDW5-F1
#
_entry.id   AF-A0A846DDW5-F1
#
_cell.length_a   1.000
_cell.length_b   1.000
_cell.length_c   1.000
_cell.angle_alpha   90.00
_cell.angle_beta   90.00
_cell.angle_gamma   90.00
#
_symmetry.space_group_name_H-M   'P 1'
#
loop_
_entity.id
_entity.type
_entity.pdbx_description
1 polymer ?
#
loop_
_entity_poly.entity_id
_entity_poly.type
_entity_poly.pdbx_seq_one_letter_code
_entity_poly.pdbx_strand_id
1 'polypeptide(L)'
;STPSSVLPRGTRIKVGSTGTLEQILTGPAQMDDGTHNLLGALKTSMGTLGAKNLKEMQQVEVVIAPSLLTEGKVYQKAQQLGMGK
;
A
#
# COMPACT_ATOMS: atom_id res chain seq x y z
N SER A 1 36.93 -2.91 -4.41
CA SER A 1 37.30 -1.83 -3.48
C SER A 1 36.15 -1.57 -2.52
N THR A 2 36.35 -2.01 -1.28
CA THR A 2 35.73 -1.68 0.02
C THR A 2 34.31 -1.08 0.11
N PRO A 3 33.41 -1.65 0.96
CA PRO A 3 32.43 -0.84 1.65
C PRO A 3 33.04 -0.31 2.96
N SER A 4 33.16 1.02 3.06
CA SER A 4 33.57 1.73 4.28
C SER A 4 32.69 1.37 5.49
N SER A 5 33.31 1.19 6.67
CA SER A 5 32.65 0.86 7.94
C SER A 5 32.11 2.08 8.70
N VAL A 6 32.22 3.29 8.14
CA VAL A 6 32.08 4.57 8.88
C VAL A 6 30.81 5.36 8.52
N LEU A 7 29.98 4.90 7.57
CA LEU A 7 28.77 5.64 7.18
C LEU A 7 27.52 5.04 7.83
N PRO A 8 26.77 5.80 8.67
CA PRO A 8 25.51 5.31 9.22
C PRO A 8 24.54 5.03 8.06
N ARG A 9 24.16 3.76 7.88
CA ARG A 9 23.33 3.29 6.76
C ARG A 9 21.83 3.57 6.92
N GLY A 10 21.47 4.52 7.78
CA GLY A 10 20.09 4.92 8.07
C GLY A 10 19.84 5.20 9.54
N THR A 11 18.87 6.06 9.81
CA THR A 11 18.40 6.40 11.16
C THR A 11 17.25 5.47 11.55
N ARG A 12 17.34 4.81 12.72
CA ARG A 12 16.21 4.06 13.26
C ARG A 12 15.13 5.02 13.71
N ILE A 13 13.91 4.83 13.21
CA ILE A 13 12.72 5.57 13.64
C ILE A 13 11.72 4.61 14.29
N LYS A 14 10.95 5.13 15.25
CA LYS A 14 9.86 4.37 15.88
C LYS A 14 8.57 4.63 15.11
N VAL A 15 8.01 3.58 14.52
CA VAL A 15 6.80 3.66 13.66
C VAL A 15 5.48 3.36 14.41
N GLY A 16 5.55 2.89 15.66
CA GLY A 16 4.37 2.48 16.42
C GLY A 16 3.78 1.15 15.93
N SER A 17 2.56 0.83 16.38
CA SER A 17 1.77 -0.31 15.89
C SER A 17 0.36 0.18 15.63
N THR A 18 -0.20 -0.15 14.47
CA THR A 18 -1.56 0.25 14.08
C THR A 18 -2.63 -0.72 14.57
N GLY A 19 -2.24 -1.97 14.89
CA GLY A 19 -3.13 -3.02 15.40
C GLY A 19 -2.37 -4.30 15.74
N THR A 20 -3.09 -5.40 15.95
CA THR A 20 -2.50 -6.73 16.08
C THR A 20 -2.03 -7.25 14.72
N LEU A 21 -1.13 -8.24 14.71
CA LEU A 21 -0.67 -8.86 13.47
C LEU A 21 -1.83 -9.45 12.65
N GLU A 22 -2.83 -10.04 13.32
CA GLU A 22 -4.04 -10.55 12.68
C GLU A 22 -4.85 -9.43 12.02
N GLN A 23 -5.07 -8.30 12.71
CA GLN A 23 -5.77 -7.15 12.13
C GLN A 23 -5.02 -6.59 10.91
N ILE A 24 -3.69 -6.55 10.97
CA ILE A 24 -2.86 -6.05 9.87
C ILE A 24 -2.93 -6.99 8.67
N LEU A 25 -2.75 -8.29 8.87
CA LEU A 25 -2.68 -9.27 7.78
C LEU A 25 -4.06 -9.66 7.24
N THR A 26 -5.01 -9.97 8.12
CA THR A 26 -6.29 -10.62 7.78
C THR A 26 -7.52 -9.78 8.13
N GLY A 27 -7.34 -8.67 8.84
CA GLY A 27 -8.44 -7.79 9.25
C GLY A 27 -9.15 -8.26 10.53
N PRO A 28 -10.30 -7.64 10.87
CA PRO A 28 -10.98 -6.57 10.13
C PRO A 28 -10.18 -5.25 10.13
N ALA A 29 -10.29 -4.49 9.05
CA ALA A 29 -9.73 -3.14 9.00
C ALA A 29 -10.60 -2.20 9.84
N GLN A 30 -9.98 -1.55 10.83
CA GLN A 30 -10.64 -0.56 11.70
C GLN A 30 -10.59 0.86 11.10
N MET A 31 -9.78 1.04 10.06
CA MET A 31 -9.45 2.30 9.41
C MET A 31 -9.28 2.05 7.90
N ASP A 32 -9.51 3.07 7.09
CA ASP A 32 -9.56 3.03 5.62
C ASP A 32 -8.24 3.51 4.95
N ASP A 33 -7.20 3.69 5.74
CA ASP A 33 -5.87 4.15 5.33
C ASP A 33 -4.98 3.07 4.70
N GLY A 34 -5.46 1.83 4.67
CA GLY A 34 -4.75 0.67 4.11
C GLY A 34 -3.70 0.05 5.04
N THR A 35 -3.64 0.42 6.32
CA THR A 35 -2.69 -0.21 7.27
C THR A 35 -3.16 -1.56 7.80
N HIS A 36 -4.42 -1.93 7.53
CA HIS A 36 -5.05 -3.16 7.99
C HIS A 36 -5.67 -3.97 6.86
N ASN A 37 -5.87 -5.27 7.11
CA ASN A 37 -6.48 -6.23 6.20
C ASN A 37 -5.77 -6.31 4.83
N LEU A 38 -4.45 -6.49 4.84
CA LEU A 38 -3.64 -6.63 3.62
C LEU A 38 -4.12 -7.78 2.72
N LEU A 39 -4.56 -8.89 3.31
CA LEU A 39 -5.14 -10.02 2.57
C LEU A 39 -6.43 -9.63 1.84
N GLY A 40 -7.33 -8.91 2.52
CA GLY A 40 -8.56 -8.42 1.92
C GLY A 40 -8.27 -7.41 0.81
N ALA A 41 -7.36 -6.46 1.03
CA ALA A 41 -6.94 -5.50 0.03
C ALA A 41 -6.39 -6.18 -1.22
N LEU A 42 -5.52 -7.19 -1.06
CA LEU A 42 -4.96 -7.97 -2.17
C LEU A 42 -6.05 -8.74 -2.92
N LYS A 43 -6.96 -9.41 -2.22
CA LYS A 43 -8.08 -10.15 -2.84
C LYS A 43 -9.02 -9.23 -3.61
N THR A 44 -9.35 -8.07 -3.05
CA THR A 44 -10.17 -7.05 -3.73
C THR A 44 -9.47 -6.56 -4.99
N SER A 45 -8.17 -6.24 -4.91
CA SER A 45 -7.36 -5.83 -6.07
C SER A 45 -7.36 -6.92 -7.15
N MET A 46 -7.12 -8.18 -6.78
CA MET A 46 -7.18 -9.32 -7.70
C MET A 46 -8.57 -9.46 -8.35
N GLY A 47 -9.65 -9.27 -7.58
CA GLY A 47 -11.02 -9.29 -8.10
C GLY A 47 -11.29 -8.18 -9.12
N THR A 48 -10.83 -6.95 -8.84
CA THR A 48 -10.96 -5.82 -9.77
C THR A 48 -10.18 -6.04 -11.07
N LEU A 49 -9.00 -6.67 -10.99
CA LEU A 49 -8.17 -6.96 -12.15
C LEU A 49 -8.59 -8.24 -12.89
N GLY A 50 -9.56 -9.00 -12.37
CA GLY A 50 -9.99 -10.27 -12.95
C GLY A 50 -8.99 -11.42 -12.79
N ALA A 51 -8.04 -11.31 -11.86
CA ALA A 51 -7.02 -12.31 -11.60
C ALA A 51 -7.48 -13.34 -10.55
N LYS A 52 -7.45 -14.63 -10.88
CA LYS A 52 -7.82 -15.71 -9.95
C LYS A 52 -6.69 -16.10 -9.00
N ASN A 53 -5.45 -15.84 -9.38
CA ASN A 53 -4.26 -16.17 -8.60
C ASN A 53 -3.15 -15.13 -8.82
N LEU A 54 -2.09 -15.21 -8.01
CA LEU A 54 -0.97 -14.27 -8.07
C LEU A 54 -0.22 -14.31 -9.40
N LYS A 55 -0.14 -15.47 -10.06
CA LYS A 55 0.53 -15.58 -11.36
C LYS A 55 -0.23 -14.81 -12.43
N GLU A 56 -1.56 -14.94 -12.46
CA GLU A 56 -2.42 -14.15 -13.34
C GLU A 56 -2.31 -12.65 -13.04
N MET A 57 -2.32 -12.25 -11.76
CA MET A 57 -2.19 -10.85 -11.36
C MET A 57 -0.86 -10.24 -11.85
N GLN A 58 0.23 -11.00 -11.82
CA GLN A 58 1.54 -10.56 -12.32
C GLN A 58 1.59 -10.34 -13.84
N GLN A 59 0.63 -10.89 -14.60
CA GLN A 59 0.53 -10.72 -16.06
C GLN A 59 -0.45 -9.61 -16.47
N VAL A 60 -1.12 -8.97 -15.51
CA VAL A 60 -2.06 -7.89 -15.79
C VAL A 60 -1.31 -6.69 -16.38
N GLU A 61 -1.94 -6.03 -17.36
CA GLU A 61 -1.39 -4.83 -18.00
C GLU A 61 -1.21 -3.70 -16.97
N VAL A 62 -0.01 -3.10 -16.97
CA VAL A 62 0.31 -1.97 -16.11
C VAL A 62 0.39 -0.70 -16.96
N VAL A 63 -0.56 0.20 -16.74
CA VAL A 63 -0.57 1.52 -17.39
C VAL A 63 0.16 2.52 -16.49
N ILE A 64 1.25 3.12 -16.98
CA ILE A 64 1.97 4.18 -16.29
C ILE A 64 1.54 5.52 -16.87
N ALA A 65 0.77 6.30 -16.10
CA ALA A 65 0.41 7.66 -16.46
C ALA A 65 1.04 8.65 -15.46
N PRO A 66 2.12 9.35 -15.84
CA PRO A 66 2.83 10.27 -14.97
C PRO A 66 1.94 11.37 -14.36
N SER A 67 0.90 11.80 -15.08
CA SER A 67 -0.06 12.85 -14.68
C SER A 67 -1.26 12.35 -13.87
N LEU A 68 -1.53 11.04 -13.80
CA LEU A 68 -2.68 10.52 -13.03
C LEU A 68 -2.54 10.80 -11.52
N LEU A 69 -1.30 10.85 -11.03
CA LEU A 69 -1.01 11.22 -9.65
C LEU A 69 -1.48 12.64 -9.30
N THR A 70 -1.50 13.55 -10.28
CA THR A 70 -2.00 14.91 -10.10
C THR A 70 -3.51 14.99 -10.24
N GLU A 71 -4.14 14.31 -11.19
CA GLU A 71 -5.59 14.41 -11.38
C GLU A 71 -6.38 13.69 -10.29
N GLY A 72 -6.09 12.41 -10.02
CA GLY A 72 -6.84 11.63 -9.04
C GLY A 72 -6.72 12.15 -7.61
N LYS A 73 -5.52 12.58 -7.21
CA LYS A 73 -5.29 13.16 -5.87
C LYS A 73 -5.92 14.54 -5.68
N VAL A 74 -6.06 15.32 -6.75
CA VAL A 74 -6.80 16.60 -6.70
C VAL A 74 -8.26 16.34 -6.38
N TYR A 75 -8.89 15.36 -7.02
CA TYR A 75 -10.27 14.98 -6.70
C TYR A 75 -10.41 14.35 -5.31
N GLN A 76 -9.48 13.48 -4.89
CA GLN A 76 -9.49 12.91 -3.54
C GLN A 76 -9.31 13.96 -2.45
N LYS A 77 -8.42 14.94 -2.64
CA LYS A 77 -8.25 16.09 -1.73
C LYS A 77 -9.47 17.00 -1.72
N ALA A 78 -10.06 17.29 -2.88
CA ALA A 78 -11.25 18.12 -2.99
C ALA A 78 -12.46 17.46 -2.29
N GLN A 79 -12.55 16.13 -2.32
CA GLN A 79 -13.66 15.36 -1.74
C GLN A 79 -13.38 14.85 -0.32
N GLN A 80 -12.21 15.11 0.27
CA GLN A 80 -11.79 14.62 1.59
C GLN A 80 -11.88 13.09 1.76
N LEU A 81 -11.66 12.34 0.68
CA LEU A 81 -11.75 10.87 0.68
C LEU A 81 -10.39 10.23 0.96
N GLY A 82 -10.35 9.17 1.78
CA GLY A 82 -9.15 8.36 2.02
C GLY A 82 -8.05 9.03 2.85
N MET A 83 -8.39 10.08 3.60
CA MET A 83 -7.47 10.71 4.53
C MET A 83 -7.54 9.98 5.87
N GLY A 84 -6.85 8.84 5.95
CA GLY A 84 -6.45 8.25 7.23
C GLY A 84 -5.90 9.35 8.15
N LYS A 85 -6.39 9.40 9.39
CA LYS A 85 -5.93 10.38 10.39
C LYS A 85 -4.52 10.08 10.86
#